data_AF-A0AAU0HHT2-F1
#
_entry.id   AF-A0AAU0HHT2-F1
#
_cell.length_a   1.000
_cell.length_b   1.000
_cell.length_c   1.000
_cell.angle_alpha   90.00
_cell.angle_beta   90.00
_cell.angle_gamma   90.00
#
_symmetry.space_group_name_H-M   'P 1'
#
loop_
_entity.id
_entity.type
_entity.pdbx_description
1 polymer ?
#
loop_
_entity_poly.entity_id
_entity_poly.type
_entity_poly.pdbx_seq_one_letter_code
_entity_poly.pdbx_strand_id
1 'polypeptide(L)'
;MFNTRRYLIDLFSGLAIYAVLLFGSIWTLQRTSFPAALQVVIAIIPMLGALAVTAAVLKHWRQMDEMMRRIQIEAFAVAAIIVALGSFTLGFLENAGFERVSMIWIFPAQIGLWGLVAPIIGRRYS
;
A
#
# COMPACT_ATOMS: atom_id res chain seq x y z
N MET A 1 4.60 2.71 26.33
CA MET A 1 6.01 2.49 25.91
C MET A 1 6.01 2.08 24.44
N PHE A 2 6.68 2.87 23.61
CA PHE A 2 6.92 2.57 22.20
C PHE A 2 7.59 1.20 22.08
N ASN A 3 6.96 0.29 21.33
CA ASN A 3 7.51 -1.05 21.13
C ASN A 3 7.64 -1.29 19.62
N THR A 4 8.75 -0.80 19.06
CA THR A 4 9.12 -1.00 17.64
C THR A 4 8.99 -2.46 17.23
N ARG A 5 9.39 -3.39 18.11
CA ARG A 5 9.28 -4.83 17.86
C ARG A 5 7.83 -5.24 17.66
N ARG A 6 6.91 -4.77 18.51
CA ARG A 6 5.48 -5.05 18.34
C ARG A 6 4.92 -4.41 17.06
N TYR A 7 5.33 -3.20 16.72
CA TYR A 7 4.93 -2.57 15.46
C TYR A 7 5.41 -3.37 14.24
N LEU A 8 6.67 -3.77 14.22
CA LEU A 8 7.22 -4.60 13.14
C LEU A 8 6.50 -5.95 13.05
N ILE A 9 6.18 -6.58 14.19
CA ILE A 9 5.38 -7.81 14.21
C ILE A 9 3.97 -7.56 13.66
N ASP A 10 3.27 -6.52 14.11
CA ASP A 10 1.92 -6.15 13.64
C ASP A 10 1.95 -5.86 12.11
N LEU A 11 3.00 -5.18 11.63
CA LEU A 11 3.20 -4.83 10.22
C LEU A 11 3.51 -6.06 9.36
N PHE A 12 4.54 -6.84 9.73
CA PHE A 12 4.97 -8.02 8.98
C PHE A 12 3.94 -9.16 9.04
N SER A 13 3.22 -9.30 10.15
CA SER A 13 2.09 -10.25 10.21
C SER A 13 0.96 -9.83 9.28
N GLY A 14 0.60 -8.54 9.24
CA GLY A 14 -0.36 -8.01 8.26
C GLY A 14 0.09 -8.25 6.82
N LEU A 15 1.36 -8.01 6.50
CA LEU A 15 1.94 -8.26 5.17
C LEU A 15 1.95 -9.76 4.82
N ALA A 16 2.27 -10.63 5.78
CA ALA A 16 2.22 -12.08 5.58
C ALA A 16 0.79 -12.55 5.32
N ILE A 17 -0.18 -12.07 6.09
CA ILE A 17 -1.61 -12.35 5.88
C ILE A 17 -2.03 -11.86 4.49
N TYR A 18 -1.67 -10.63 4.11
CA TYR A 18 -1.94 -10.08 2.79
C TYR A 18 -1.36 -10.97 1.68
N ALA A 19 -0.09 -11.35 1.77
CA ALA A 19 0.57 -12.17 0.77
C ALA A 19 -0.08 -13.55 0.64
N VAL A 20 -0.36 -14.23 1.76
CA VAL A 20 -1.04 -15.54 1.76
C VAL A 20 -2.41 -15.44 1.10
N LEU A 21 -3.20 -14.43 1.46
CA LEU A 21 -4.53 -14.22 0.89
C LEU A 21 -4.47 -13.86 -0.60
N LEU A 22 -3.50 -13.04 -1.00
CA LEU A 22 -3.30 -12.64 -2.40
C LEU A 22 -2.90 -13.82 -3.29
N PHE A 23 -1.86 -14.56 -2.91
CA PHE A 23 -1.43 -15.71 -3.69
C PHE A 23 -2.49 -16.82 -3.66
N GLY A 24 -3.14 -17.03 -2.51
CA GLY A 24 -4.24 -17.97 -2.37
C GLY A 24 -5.44 -17.61 -3.25
N SER A 25 -5.83 -16.33 -3.33
CA SER A 25 -6.95 -15.90 -4.17
C SER A 25 -6.64 -16.08 -5.65
N ILE A 26 -5.46 -15.65 -6.10
CA ILE A 26 -5.02 -15.79 -7.50
C ILE A 26 -4.96 -17.27 -7.89
N TRP A 27 -4.30 -18.10 -7.09
CA TRP A 27 -4.15 -19.53 -7.36
C TRP A 27 -5.50 -20.24 -7.47
N THR A 28 -6.44 -19.88 -6.59
CA THR A 28 -7.79 -20.48 -6.55
C THR A 28 -8.61 -20.04 -7.76
N LEU A 29 -8.60 -18.75 -8.10
CA LEU A 29 -9.33 -18.20 -9.25
C LEU A 29 -8.79 -18.71 -10.59
N GLN A 30 -7.51 -19.04 -10.68
CA GLN A 30 -6.90 -19.57 -11.92
C GLN A 30 -7.20 -21.06 -12.16
N ARG A 31 -7.52 -21.83 -11.12
CA ARG A 31 -7.68 -23.29 -11.21
C ARG A 31 -9.12 -23.77 -11.17
N THR A 32 -10.03 -22.95 -10.64
CA THR A 32 -11.41 -23.36 -10.40
C THR A 32 -12.39 -22.29 -10.87
N SER A 33 -13.40 -22.69 -11.64
CA SER A 33 -14.51 -21.82 -12.01
C SER A 33 -15.52 -21.74 -10.85
N PHE A 34 -15.71 -20.55 -10.29
CA PHE A 34 -16.73 -20.30 -9.27
C PHE A 34 -17.92 -19.53 -9.85
N PRO A 35 -19.10 -19.57 -9.20
CA PRO A 35 -20.18 -18.61 -9.48
C PRO A 35 -19.70 -17.17 -9.29
N ALA A 36 -20.26 -16.23 -10.07
CA ALA A 36 -19.81 -14.84 -10.13
C ALA A 36 -19.68 -14.17 -8.74
N ALA A 37 -20.66 -14.37 -7.86
CA ALA A 37 -20.64 -13.79 -6.52
C ALA A 37 -19.44 -14.25 -5.69
N LEU A 38 -19.07 -15.53 -5.77
CA LEU A 38 -17.96 -16.09 -5.02
C LEU A 38 -16.61 -15.66 -5.61
N GLN A 39 -16.50 -15.49 -6.94
CA GLN A 39 -15.30 -14.94 -7.56
C GLN A 39 -14.99 -13.54 -7.03
N VAL A 40 -16.00 -12.68 -6.89
CA VAL A 40 -15.83 -11.33 -6.33
C VAL A 40 -15.30 -11.40 -4.90
N VAL A 41 -15.89 -12.26 -4.05
CA VAL A 41 -15.45 -12.43 -2.65
C VAL A 41 -14.00 -12.89 -2.57
N ILE A 42 -13.62 -13.88 -3.39
CA ILE A 42 -12.24 -14.39 -3.42
C ILE A 42 -11.27 -13.31 -3.94
N ALA A 43 -11.67 -12.54 -4.96
CA ALA A 43 -10.82 -11.48 -5.52
C ALA A 43 -10.52 -10.36 -4.51
N ILE A 44 -11.46 -10.03 -3.63
CA ILE A 44 -11.29 -8.96 -2.63
C ILE A 44 -10.75 -9.43 -1.29
N ILE A 45 -10.69 -10.75 -1.02
CA ILE A 45 -10.20 -11.28 0.26
C ILE A 45 -8.83 -10.76 0.70
N PRO A 46 -7.85 -10.48 -0.19
CA PRO A 46 -6.54 -9.97 0.24
C PRO A 46 -6.63 -8.59 0.91
N MET A 47 -7.71 -7.84 0.66
CA MET A 47 -7.93 -6.54 1.29
C MET A 47 -8.03 -6.62 2.81
N LEU A 48 -8.38 -7.78 3.38
CA LEU A 48 -8.34 -7.98 4.84
C LEU A 48 -6.92 -7.82 5.40
N GLY A 49 -5.91 -8.35 4.70
CA GLY A 49 -4.50 -8.16 5.04
C GLY A 49 -4.08 -6.70 4.90
N ALA A 50 -4.52 -6.02 3.83
CA ALA A 50 -4.24 -4.60 3.63
C ALA A 50 -4.85 -3.73 4.74
N LEU A 51 -6.08 -4.04 5.19
CA LEU A 51 -6.72 -3.38 6.32
C LEU A 51 -5.96 -3.61 7.63
N ALA A 52 -5.46 -4.83 7.87
CA ALA A 52 -4.63 -5.13 9.04
C ALA A 52 -3.32 -4.31 9.06
N VAL A 53 -2.63 -4.24 7.91
CA VAL A 53 -1.43 -3.40 7.74
C VAL A 53 -1.77 -1.93 8.00
N THR A 54 -2.88 -1.45 7.45
CA THR A 54 -3.34 -0.05 7.63
C THR A 54 -3.61 0.24 9.11
N ALA A 55 -4.29 -0.66 9.82
CA ALA A 55 -4.56 -0.52 11.24
C ALA A 55 -3.27 -0.47 12.07
N ALA A 56 -2.27 -1.30 11.74
CA ALA A 56 -0.96 -1.29 12.39
C ALA A 56 -0.22 0.04 12.16
N VAL A 57 -0.25 0.58 10.93
CA VAL A 57 0.34 1.89 10.60
C VAL A 57 -0.37 3.03 11.32
N LEU A 58 -1.71 3.07 11.31
CA LEU A 58 -2.47 4.12 11.98
C LEU A 58 -2.25 4.11 13.50
N LYS A 59 -2.20 2.92 14.10
CA LYS A 59 -1.87 2.75 15.52
C LYS A 59 -0.46 3.27 15.82
N HIS A 60 0.49 3.05 14.93
CA HIS A 60 1.85 3.55 15.05
C HIS A 60 1.91 5.08 14.94
N TRP A 61 1.25 5.68 13.96
CA TRP A 61 1.20 7.13 13.77
C TRP A 61 0.59 7.88 14.95
N ARG A 62 -0.40 7.29 15.64
CA ARG A 62 -1.00 7.86 16.85
C ARG A 62 -0.07 7.89 18.05
N GLN A 63 1.00 7.09 18.03
CA GLN A 63 2.00 6.98 19.10
C GLN A 63 3.30 7.72 18.77
N MET A 64 3.43 8.24 17.54
CA MET A 64 4.55 9.06 17.12
C MET A 64 4.49 10.44 17.77
N ASP A 65 5.67 11.01 18.02
CA ASP A 65 5.77 12.44 18.33
C ASP A 65 5.25 13.30 17.16
N GLU A 66 4.96 14.57 17.44
CA GLU A 66 4.36 15.48 16.46
C GLU A 66 5.27 15.74 15.25
N MET A 67 6.58 15.79 15.47
CA MET A 67 7.57 16.05 14.43
C MET A 67 7.64 14.88 13.44
N MET A 68 7.81 13.66 13.93
CA MET A 68 7.83 12.45 13.13
C MET A 68 6.48 12.27 12.42
N ARG A 69 5.35 12.50 13.10
CA ARG A 69 4.03 12.44 12.45
C ARG A 69 3.92 13.44 11.30
N ARG A 70 4.44 14.66 11.46
CA ARG A 70 4.48 15.68 10.40
C ARG A 70 5.31 15.22 9.21
N ILE A 71 6.51 14.70 9.44
CA ILE A 71 7.39 14.16 8.40
C ILE A 71 6.68 13.05 7.61
N GLN A 72 6.03 12.11 8.30
CA GLN A 72 5.31 11.01 7.65
C GLN A 72 4.16 11.50 6.77
N ILE A 73 3.35 12.45 7.27
CA ILE A 73 2.22 13.00 6.51
C ILE A 73 2.71 13.80 5.30
N GLU A 74 3.73 14.64 5.46
CA GLU A 74 4.30 15.42 4.36
C GLU A 74 4.89 14.50 3.29
N ALA A 75 5.62 13.45 3.70
CA ALA A 75 6.18 12.47 2.79
C ALA A 75 5.11 11.68 2.04
N PHE A 76 4.04 11.28 2.75
CA PHE A 76 2.92 10.57 2.14
C PHE A 76 2.18 11.47 1.13
N ALA A 77 2.00 12.75 1.44
CA ALA A 77 1.39 13.72 0.53
C ALA A 77 2.24 13.95 -0.72
N VAL A 78 3.55 14.15 -0.57
CA VAL A 78 4.47 14.29 -1.71
C VAL A 78 4.47 13.04 -2.58
N ALA A 79 4.52 11.85 -1.98
CA ALA A 79 4.39 10.59 -2.71
C ALA A 79 3.06 10.50 -3.47
N ALA A 80 1.95 10.90 -2.85
CA ALA A 80 0.63 10.89 -3.48
C ALA A 80 0.58 11.78 -4.72
N ILE A 81 1.18 12.97 -4.65
CA ILE A 81 1.26 13.89 -5.80
C ILE A 81 2.05 13.25 -6.94
N ILE A 82 3.20 12.63 -6.65
CA ILE A 82 4.04 11.97 -7.65
C ILE A 82 3.27 10.80 -8.29
N VAL A 83 2.60 9.96 -7.50
CA VAL A 83 1.81 8.84 -8.03
C VAL A 83 0.62 9.32 -8.84
N ALA A 84 -0.06 10.39 -8.43
CA ALA A 84 -1.18 10.96 -9.17
C ALA A 84 -0.74 11.49 -10.55
N LEU A 85 0.34 12.27 -10.59
CA LEU A 85 0.91 12.78 -11.84
C LEU A 85 1.44 11.66 -12.73
N GLY A 86 2.09 10.64 -12.14
CA GLY A 86 2.51 9.43 -12.85
C GLY A 86 1.32 8.68 -13.45
N SER A 87 0.22 8.53 -12.70
CA SER A 87 -0.99 7.85 -13.17
C SER A 87 -1.67 8.61 -14.32
N PHE A 88 -1.71 9.95 -14.26
CA PHE A 88 -2.19 10.76 -15.39
C PHE A 88 -1.31 10.60 -16.62
N THR A 89 0.01 10.57 -16.43
CA THR A 89 0.96 10.35 -17.53
C THR A 89 0.70 9.00 -18.20
N LEU A 90 0.53 7.93 -17.41
CA LEU A 90 0.17 6.60 -17.93
C LEU A 90 -1.18 6.62 -18.67
N GLY A 91 -2.19 7.30 -18.13
CA GLY A 91 -3.48 7.45 -18.81
C GLY A 91 -3.41 8.22 -20.13
N PHE A 92 -2.53 9.23 -20.24
CA PHE A 92 -2.28 9.91 -21.52
C PHE A 92 -1.53 9.01 -22.51
N LEU A 93 -0.60 8.18 -22.05
CA LEU A 93 0.09 7.20 -22.89
C LEU A 93 -0.88 6.14 -23.42
N GLU A 94 -1.88 5.72 -22.65
CA GLU A 94 -2.95 4.83 -23.13
C GLU A 94 -3.68 5.43 -24.34
N ASN A 95 -3.97 6.75 -24.34
CA ASN A 95 -4.58 7.43 -25.49
C ASN A 95 -3.66 7.47 -26.73
N ALA A 96 -2.34 7.35 -26.55
CA ALA A 96 -1.35 7.29 -27.61
C ALA A 96 -1.07 5.85 -28.10
N GLY A 97 -1.79 4.84 -27.58
CA GLY A 97 -1.67 3.45 -28.00
C GLY A 97 -0.68 2.59 -27.20
N PHE A 98 -0.15 3.10 -26.08
CA PHE A 98 0.66 2.29 -25.17
C PHE A 98 -0.20 1.30 -24.37
N GLU A 99 0.41 0.19 -23.94
CA GLU A 99 -0.27 -0.81 -23.13
C GLU A 99 -0.72 -0.27 -21.77
N ARG A 100 -1.90 -0.72 -21.34
CA ARG A 100 -2.50 -0.32 -20.07
C ARG A 100 -1.73 -0.92 -18.89
N VAL A 101 -1.28 -0.06 -17.98
CA VAL A 101 -0.66 -0.49 -16.73
C VAL A 101 -1.74 -0.83 -15.70
N SER A 102 -1.62 -2.00 -15.05
CA SER A 102 -2.58 -2.43 -14.04
C SER A 102 -2.61 -1.48 -12.83
N MET A 103 -3.81 -1.12 -12.38
CA MET A 103 -4.04 -0.27 -11.20
C MET A 103 -3.46 -0.86 -9.92
N ILE A 104 -3.16 -2.16 -9.89
CA ILE A 104 -2.51 -2.83 -8.75
C ILE A 104 -1.17 -2.17 -8.39
N TRP A 105 -0.51 -1.49 -9.34
CA TRP A 105 0.78 -0.82 -9.14
C TRP A 105 0.69 0.53 -8.43
N ILE A 106 -0.49 1.16 -8.39
CA ILE A 106 -0.69 2.48 -7.79
C ILE A 106 -0.29 2.45 -6.31
N PHE A 107 -0.77 1.44 -5.57
CA PHE A 107 -0.52 1.34 -4.14
C PHE A 107 0.94 0.98 -3.80
N PRO A 108 1.58 -0.03 -4.43
CA PRO A 108 3.02 -0.26 -4.30
C PRO A 108 3.87 0.97 -4.62
N ALA A 109 3.55 1.71 -5.68
CA ALA A 109 4.25 2.94 -6.02
C ALA A 109 4.11 3.98 -4.91
N GLN A 110 2.90 4.16 -4.36
CA GLN A 110 2.63 5.07 -3.25
C GLN A 110 3.45 4.73 -2.00
N ILE A 111 3.46 3.45 -1.60
CA ILE A 111 4.20 3.02 -0.41
C ILE A 111 5.72 3.12 -0.65
N GLY A 112 6.19 2.73 -1.84
CA GLY A 112 7.60 2.85 -2.22
C GLY A 112 8.09 4.29 -2.19
N LEU A 113 7.36 5.20 -2.85
CA LEU A 113 7.69 6.63 -2.87
C LEU A 113 7.61 7.25 -1.47
N TRP A 114 6.59 6.92 -0.68
CA TRP A 114 6.49 7.40 0.69
C TRP A 114 7.73 7.01 1.52
N GLY A 115 8.16 5.74 1.44
CA GLY A 115 9.37 5.26 2.11
C GLY A 115 10.66 5.94 1.65
N LEU A 116 10.75 6.34 0.37
CA LEU A 116 11.90 7.08 -0.17
C LEU A 116 11.88 8.56 0.22
N VAL A 117 10.70 9.19 0.27
CA VAL A 117 10.55 10.61 0.57
C VAL A 117 10.69 10.91 2.06
N ALA A 118 10.20 10.04 2.94
CA ALA A 118 10.25 10.23 4.39
C ALA A 118 11.65 10.58 4.94
N PRO A 119 12.75 9.86 4.63
CA PRO A 119 14.08 10.22 5.11
C PRO A 119 14.60 11.52 4.50
N ILE A 120 14.20 11.87 3.27
CA ILE A 120 14.60 13.13 2.61
C ILE A 120 13.99 14.33 3.35
N ILE A 121 12.70 14.24 3.71
CA ILE A 121 12.02 15.28 4.48
C ILE A 121 12.57 15.33 5.91
N GLY A 122 12.82 14.18 6.54
CA GLY A 122 13.39 14.11 7.88
C GLY A 122 14.74 14.83 8.03
N ARG A 123 15.59 14.80 6.99
CA ARG A 123 16.86 15.55 6.96
C ARG A 123 16.70 17.06 7.06
N ARG A 124 15.52 17.63 6.77
CA ARG A 124 15.27 19.08 6.92
C ARG A 124 15.01 19.50 8.36
N TYR A 125 14.74 18.54 9.23
CA TYR A 125 14.41 18.74 10.65
C TYR A 125 15.53 18.28 11.60
N SER A 126 16.66 17.84 11.05
CA SER A 126 17.90 17.49 11.78
C SER A 126 18.85 18.68 11.79
#